data_AF-A0A1Y4DPA0-F1
#
_entry.id   AF-A0A1Y4DPA0-F1
#
_cell.length_a   1.000
_cell.length_b   1.000
_cell.length_c   1.000
_cell.angle_alpha   90.00
_cell.angle_beta   90.00
_cell.angle_gamma   90.00
#
_symmetry.space_group_name_H-M   'P 1'
#
loop_
_entity.id
_entity.type
_entity.pdbx_description
1 polymer ?
#
loop_
_entity_poly.entity_id
_entity_poly.type
_entity_poly.pdbx_seq_one_letter_code
_entity_poly.pdbx_strand_id
1 'polypeptide(L)'
;MVLSLCVFAVGVLALRYVLTESAASGRNASAPASLTPKKFAEYDWEELAEVAALIADAPSDEEGVELASDWGIEVGDTRALPLEDGHQATLTVVGIRCDERSDGSGAAGITLMASPISLEPMQNSVSNVGGWEVSALREWLSTEGLALLPEGLSEGVVSVRKRTNNVGATSDVDSVTSTDDVLWPFSVSEVCGTVDLFAAEYGDEVRSRTGYIDYTAYDVVLNAEGAQYPYFAERGVTCHGDPQGTLELAYSGTPCGWWYRSAYPLSFGKGDDYFFYQVMESGYPVTLGSPDQAAGVVVGLCL
;
A
#
# COMPACT_ATOMS: atom_id res chain seq x y z
N MET A 1 33.46 75.67 18.71
CA MET A 1 33.67 75.77 17.26
C MET A 1 32.35 75.39 16.59
N VAL A 2 31.62 76.42 16.15
CA VAL A 2 30.55 76.49 15.12
C VAL A 2 29.40 75.46 15.09
N LEU A 3 28.19 76.01 15.31
CA LEU A 3 26.85 75.53 14.93
C LEU A 3 26.67 75.36 13.40
N SER A 4 25.83 74.42 12.97
CA SER A 4 24.91 74.54 11.81
C SER A 4 23.88 73.39 11.93
N LEU A 5 22.56 73.52 12.19
CA LEU A 5 21.46 74.31 11.62
C LEU A 5 21.22 74.02 10.12
N CYS A 6 20.17 73.24 9.82
CA CYS A 6 18.96 73.72 9.13
C CYS A 6 17.84 72.65 9.04
N VAL A 7 16.65 73.07 9.47
CA VAL A 7 15.33 72.41 9.40
C VAL A 7 14.56 73.01 8.21
N PHE A 8 13.42 72.37 7.85
CA PHE A 8 12.27 72.76 6.99
C PHE A 8 12.17 71.91 5.71
N ALA A 9 11.03 71.31 5.35
CA ALA A 9 9.65 71.79 5.53
C ALA A 9 8.59 70.69 5.71
N VAL A 10 7.51 71.10 6.37
CA VAL A 10 6.23 70.42 6.64
C VAL A 10 5.20 70.82 5.57
N GLY A 11 4.26 69.92 5.26
CA GLY A 11 2.97 70.22 4.60
C GLY A 11 2.69 69.23 3.46
N VAL A 12 1.62 68.45 3.41
CA VAL A 12 0.22 68.76 3.75
C VAL A 12 -0.54 67.48 4.14
N LEU A 13 -1.40 67.64 5.15
CA LEU A 13 -2.41 66.70 5.65
C LEU A 13 -3.57 66.45 4.64
N ALA A 14 -4.17 65.27 4.80
CA ALA A 14 -5.62 64.98 4.80
C ALA A 14 -6.29 64.31 3.58
N LEU A 15 -7.14 63.32 3.94
CA LEU A 15 -8.14 62.54 3.19
C LEU A 15 -7.58 61.41 2.31
N ARG A 16 -7.87 60.11 2.54
CA ARG A 16 -9.12 59.50 3.05
C ARG A 16 -8.85 58.21 3.85
N TYR A 17 -9.59 58.10 4.95
CA TYR A 17 -9.96 56.84 5.61
C TYR A 17 -10.95 56.06 4.72
N VAL A 18 -11.02 54.75 4.94
CA VAL A 18 -11.93 53.75 4.32
C VAL A 18 -11.47 53.20 2.97
N LEU A 19 -10.73 52.10 3.02
CA LEU A 19 -11.22 50.78 2.62
C LEU A 19 -10.38 49.73 3.36
N THR A 20 -10.98 49.17 4.40
CA THR A 20 -10.70 47.83 4.90
C THR A 20 -10.89 46.83 3.77
N GLU A 21 -9.89 45.97 3.51
CA GLU A 21 -10.07 44.51 3.65
C GLU A 21 -8.79 43.74 3.26
N SER A 22 -8.47 42.79 4.13
CA SER A 22 -7.89 41.47 3.89
C SER A 22 -6.50 41.36 3.24
N ALA A 23 -5.53 41.03 4.09
CA ALA A 23 -4.40 40.17 3.72
C ALA A 23 -3.98 39.32 4.93
N ALA A 24 -4.93 38.53 5.46
CA ALA A 24 -4.60 37.32 6.17
C ALA A 24 -4.62 36.19 5.13
N SER A 25 -3.45 35.83 4.61
CA SER A 25 -3.33 34.66 3.73
C SER A 25 -3.38 33.40 4.60
N GLY A 26 -4.60 32.99 4.95
CA GLY A 26 -4.88 31.62 5.34
C GLY A 26 -4.82 30.76 4.08
N ARG A 27 -3.89 29.82 4.01
CA ARG A 27 -4.03 28.66 3.14
C ARG A 27 -4.84 27.63 3.90
N ASN A 28 -6.14 27.80 3.91
CA ASN A 28 -7.02 26.65 4.05
C ASN A 28 -7.06 26.02 2.65
N ALA A 29 -6.53 24.81 2.50
CA ALA A 29 -7.06 23.90 1.51
C ALA A 29 -8.54 23.70 1.90
N SER A 30 -9.41 24.49 1.28
CA SER A 30 -10.84 24.41 1.51
C SER A 30 -11.29 23.10 0.88
N ALA A 31 -11.69 22.13 1.70
CA ALA A 31 -12.57 21.06 1.24
C ALA A 31 -13.72 21.69 0.41
N PRO A 32 -14.22 21.03 -0.65
CA PRO A 32 -15.43 21.48 -1.32
C PRO A 32 -16.54 21.69 -0.30
N ALA A 33 -17.36 22.71 -0.50
CA ALA A 33 -18.23 23.32 0.52
C ALA A 33 -19.33 22.41 1.13
N SER A 34 -19.35 21.11 0.81
CA SER A 34 -20.27 20.09 1.29
C SER A 34 -19.62 19.00 2.17
N LEU A 35 -18.30 18.87 2.21
CA LEU A 35 -17.62 17.82 2.98
C LEU A 35 -17.61 18.14 4.49
N THR A 36 -17.97 17.14 5.30
CA THR A 36 -17.90 17.22 6.76
C THR A 36 -17.29 15.93 7.33
N PRO A 37 -16.50 16.00 8.42
CA PRO A 37 -15.96 14.82 9.07
C PRO A 37 -17.05 13.83 9.52
N LYS A 38 -16.81 12.55 9.26
CA LYS A 38 -17.69 11.43 9.62
C LYS A 38 -16.86 10.15 9.74
N LYS A 39 -17.48 9.03 10.06
CA LYS A 39 -16.73 7.77 10.15
C LYS A 39 -16.37 7.25 8.76
N PHE A 40 -15.23 6.56 8.64
CA PHE A 40 -14.78 5.93 7.39
C PHE A 40 -15.89 5.22 6.57
N ALA A 41 -16.76 4.45 7.24
CA ALA A 41 -17.84 3.69 6.59
C ALA A 41 -19.03 4.56 6.11
N GLU A 42 -19.11 5.82 6.52
CA GLU A 42 -20.22 6.75 6.23
C GLU A 42 -19.93 7.69 5.05
N TYR A 43 -18.68 7.71 4.55
CA TYR A 43 -18.34 8.36 3.29
C TYR A 43 -18.92 7.59 2.11
N ASP A 44 -19.53 8.30 1.15
CA ASP A 44 -19.62 7.73 -0.19
C ASP A 44 -18.23 7.71 -0.85
N TRP A 45 -18.13 7.09 -2.03
CA TRP A 45 -16.83 6.87 -2.66
C TRP A 45 -16.18 8.17 -3.17
N GLU A 46 -16.98 9.13 -3.65
CA GLU A 46 -16.49 10.42 -4.16
C GLU A 46 -15.96 11.27 -3.00
N GLU A 47 -16.72 11.37 -1.91
CA GLU A 47 -16.29 12.08 -0.71
C GLU A 47 -15.04 11.45 -0.08
N LEU A 48 -14.94 10.11 -0.07
CA LEU A 48 -13.76 9.42 0.47
C LEU A 48 -12.51 9.73 -0.37
N ALA A 49 -12.63 9.73 -1.69
CA ALA A 49 -11.53 10.09 -2.59
C ALA A 49 -11.10 11.56 -2.41
N GLU A 50 -12.05 12.49 -2.23
CA GLU A 50 -11.75 13.89 -1.92
C GLU A 50 -11.01 14.03 -0.58
N VAL A 51 -11.43 13.30 0.46
CA VAL A 51 -10.73 13.29 1.76
C VAL A 51 -9.34 12.68 1.65
N ALA A 52 -9.20 11.58 0.89
CA ALA A 52 -7.90 10.96 0.65
C ALA A 52 -6.94 11.94 -0.06
N ALA A 53 -7.42 12.69 -1.05
CA ALA A 53 -6.63 13.73 -1.71
C ALA A 53 -6.15 14.83 -0.74
N LEU A 54 -7.00 15.25 0.22
CA LEU A 54 -6.59 16.21 1.26
C LEU A 54 -5.47 15.62 2.16
N ILE A 55 -5.56 14.34 2.50
CA ILE A 55 -4.54 13.63 3.29
C ILE A 55 -3.24 13.45 2.47
N ALA A 56 -3.35 13.18 1.17
CA ALA A 56 -2.22 13.07 0.24
C ALA A 56 -1.44 14.39 0.10
N ASP A 57 -2.11 15.54 0.26
CA ASP A 57 -1.49 16.86 0.20
C ASP A 57 -0.90 17.33 1.55
N ALA A 58 -1.00 16.52 2.61
CA ALA A 58 -0.42 16.83 3.91
C ALA A 58 1.12 17.04 3.81
N PRO A 59 1.69 18.00 4.57
CA PRO A 59 3.12 18.33 4.49
C PRO A 59 4.09 17.22 4.95
N SER A 60 3.62 16.30 5.77
CA SER A 60 4.38 15.19 6.33
C SER A 60 3.46 13.99 6.60
N ASP A 61 4.05 12.83 6.87
CA ASP A 61 3.29 11.62 7.17
C ASP A 61 2.60 11.73 8.53
N GLU A 62 3.26 12.34 9.54
CA GLU A 62 2.65 12.60 10.84
C GLU A 62 1.44 13.55 10.72
N GLU A 63 1.57 14.66 10.00
CA GLU A 63 0.45 15.58 9.77
C GLU A 63 -0.67 14.94 8.94
N GLY A 64 -0.33 14.02 8.02
CA GLY A 64 -1.31 13.25 7.27
C GLY A 64 -2.11 12.28 8.14
N VAL A 65 -1.47 11.62 9.10
CA VAL A 65 -2.14 10.75 10.08
C VAL A 65 -3.05 11.57 10.99
N GLU A 66 -2.58 12.71 11.50
CA GLU A 66 -3.41 13.62 12.30
C GLU A 66 -4.62 14.11 11.49
N LEU A 67 -4.42 14.49 10.23
CA LEU A 67 -5.50 14.92 9.34
C LEU A 67 -6.50 13.79 9.05
N ALA A 68 -6.03 12.56 8.82
CA ALA A 68 -6.91 11.41 8.64
C ALA A 68 -7.82 11.19 9.87
N SER A 69 -7.25 11.31 11.08
CA SER A 69 -7.98 11.22 12.34
C SER A 69 -9.02 12.34 12.50
N ASP A 70 -8.68 13.58 12.12
CA ASP A 70 -9.62 14.72 12.09
C ASP A 70 -10.80 14.48 11.13
N TRP A 71 -10.59 13.69 10.07
CA TRP A 71 -11.62 13.23 9.14
C TRP A 71 -12.27 11.89 9.55
N GLY A 72 -11.99 11.36 10.75
CA GLY A 72 -12.60 10.15 11.26
C GLY A 72 -12.19 8.86 10.53
N ILE A 73 -10.95 8.82 10.05
CA ILE A 73 -10.34 7.68 9.38
C ILE A 73 -9.11 7.25 10.17
N GLU A 74 -9.16 6.03 10.70
CA GLU A 74 -8.06 5.43 11.47
C GLU A 74 -7.56 4.14 10.80
N VAL A 75 -6.30 3.77 11.06
CA VAL A 75 -5.78 2.46 10.66
C VAL A 75 -6.61 1.36 11.31
N GLY A 76 -7.03 0.38 10.50
CA GLY A 76 -7.91 -0.71 10.92
C GLY A 76 -9.41 -0.40 10.87
N ASP A 77 -9.82 0.82 10.49
CA ASP A 77 -11.21 1.07 10.14
C ASP A 77 -11.65 0.18 8.97
N THR A 78 -12.90 -0.28 9.02
CA THR A 78 -13.44 -1.21 8.02
C THR A 78 -14.79 -0.74 7.48
N ARG A 79 -15.09 -1.16 6.25
CA ARG A 79 -16.41 -1.01 5.64
C ARG A 79 -16.72 -2.16 4.69
N ALA A 80 -18.00 -2.39 4.44
CA ALA A 80 -18.44 -3.33 3.43
C ALA A 80 -18.03 -2.86 2.03
N LEU A 81 -17.60 -3.80 1.20
CA LEU A 81 -17.33 -3.62 -0.22
C LEU A 81 -18.24 -4.58 -1.01
N PRO A 82 -19.42 -4.13 -1.47
CA PRO A 82 -20.21 -4.90 -2.42
C PRO A 82 -19.46 -4.94 -3.76
N LEU A 83 -19.25 -6.13 -4.31
CA LEU A 83 -18.64 -6.30 -5.63
C LEU A 83 -19.72 -6.34 -6.71
N GLU A 84 -19.37 -5.94 -7.93
CA GLU A 84 -20.29 -5.87 -9.07
C GLU A 84 -20.84 -7.24 -9.51
N ASP A 85 -20.15 -8.33 -9.16
CA ASP A 85 -20.58 -9.71 -9.41
C ASP A 85 -21.57 -10.23 -8.34
N GLY A 86 -21.91 -9.41 -7.35
CA GLY A 86 -22.84 -9.73 -6.27
C GLY A 86 -22.19 -10.38 -5.03
N HIS A 87 -20.88 -10.64 -5.05
CA HIS A 87 -20.15 -11.05 -3.86
C HIS A 87 -19.90 -9.86 -2.92
N GLN A 88 -19.52 -10.17 -1.68
CA GLN A 88 -19.24 -9.16 -0.66
C GLN A 88 -17.84 -9.35 -0.09
N ALA A 89 -17.04 -8.30 -0.18
CA ALA A 89 -15.74 -8.16 0.46
C ALA A 89 -15.80 -7.13 1.60
N THR A 90 -14.69 -6.99 2.32
CA THR A 90 -14.47 -5.96 3.34
C THR A 90 -13.26 -5.13 2.94
N LEU A 91 -13.41 -3.80 2.97
CA LEU A 91 -12.28 -2.88 2.88
C LEU A 91 -11.79 -2.54 4.29
N THR A 92 -10.47 -2.51 4.44
CA THR A 92 -9.77 -2.17 5.68
C THR A 92 -8.72 -1.10 5.40
N VAL A 93 -8.66 -0.05 6.21
CA VAL A 93 -7.57 0.93 6.16
C VAL A 93 -6.31 0.27 6.68
N VAL A 94 -5.32 0.06 5.80
CA VAL A 94 -4.05 -0.59 6.18
C VAL A 94 -2.92 0.38 6.44
N GLY A 95 -2.99 1.57 5.85
CA GLY A 95 -2.01 2.62 6.04
C GLY A 95 -2.53 3.98 5.59
N ILE A 96 -1.88 5.03 6.11
CA ILE A 96 -2.09 6.42 5.71
C ILE A 96 -0.77 6.89 5.11
N ARG A 97 -0.79 7.46 3.90
CA ARG A 97 0.41 7.96 3.20
C ARG A 97 1.56 6.95 3.06
N CYS A 98 1.24 5.66 3.00
CA CYS A 98 2.25 4.59 2.97
C CYS A 98 2.77 4.26 1.57
N ASP A 99 2.09 4.71 0.51
CA ASP A 99 2.38 4.36 -0.88
C ASP A 99 2.59 5.58 -1.75
N GLU A 100 3.62 5.56 -2.58
CA GLU A 100 3.96 6.65 -3.51
C GLU A 100 3.16 6.53 -4.79
N ARG A 101 2.50 7.62 -5.22
CA ARG A 101 1.79 7.67 -6.50
C ARG A 101 2.76 7.51 -7.67
N SER A 102 2.34 6.74 -8.66
CA SER A 102 3.16 6.40 -9.84
C SER A 102 3.57 7.62 -10.65
N ASP A 103 2.72 8.66 -10.67
CA ASP A 103 2.95 9.92 -11.39
C ASP A 103 4.02 10.84 -10.74
N GLY A 104 4.52 10.47 -9.56
CA GLY A 104 5.54 11.22 -8.83
C GLY A 104 5.01 12.45 -8.09
N SER A 105 3.69 12.56 -7.89
CA SER A 105 3.07 13.64 -7.12
C SER A 105 3.13 13.43 -5.59
N GLY A 106 3.87 12.42 -5.12
CA GLY A 106 4.07 12.09 -3.71
C GLY A 106 3.14 10.96 -3.22
N ALA A 107 3.04 10.80 -1.91
CA ALA A 107 2.22 9.77 -1.29
C ALA A 107 0.73 9.86 -1.70
N ALA A 108 0.08 8.70 -1.84
CA ALA A 108 -1.37 8.59 -1.83
C ALA A 108 -1.92 8.91 -0.42
N GLY A 109 -3.21 9.21 -0.29
CA GLY A 109 -3.78 9.56 1.01
C GLY A 109 -3.98 8.35 1.89
N ILE A 110 -4.70 7.37 1.37
CA ILE A 110 -5.17 6.21 2.13
C ILE A 110 -4.82 4.93 1.35
N THR A 111 -4.13 4.00 2.01
CA THR A 111 -3.96 2.63 1.51
C THR A 111 -5.01 1.73 2.12
N LEU A 112 -5.79 1.06 1.26
CA LEU A 112 -6.86 0.15 1.63
C LEU A 112 -6.50 -1.29 1.25
N MET A 113 -6.94 -2.26 2.05
CA MET A 113 -6.94 -3.69 1.73
C MET A 113 -8.36 -4.18 1.56
N ALA A 114 -8.67 -4.78 0.42
CA ALA A 114 -9.88 -5.58 0.26
C ALA A 114 -9.60 -7.04 0.63
N SER A 115 -10.47 -7.64 1.43
CA SER A 115 -10.55 -9.10 1.58
C SER A 115 -10.73 -9.78 0.20
N PRO A 116 -10.52 -11.10 0.07
CA PRO A 116 -10.50 -11.77 -1.24
C PRO A 116 -11.67 -11.35 -2.15
N ILE A 117 -11.35 -10.79 -3.33
CA ILE A 117 -12.35 -10.34 -4.31
C ILE A 117 -12.68 -11.41 -5.35
N SER A 118 -11.77 -12.39 -5.53
CA SER A 118 -11.94 -13.56 -6.39
C SER A 118 -11.04 -14.71 -5.88
N LEU A 119 -11.15 -15.87 -6.52
CA LEU A 119 -10.20 -16.97 -6.44
C LEU A 119 -9.54 -17.14 -7.81
N GLU A 120 -8.30 -16.71 -7.95
CA GLU A 120 -7.55 -16.75 -9.21
C GLU A 120 -6.17 -17.39 -9.01
N PRO A 121 -5.62 -18.04 -10.04
CA PRO A 121 -4.21 -18.43 -10.04
C PRO A 121 -3.32 -17.19 -10.18
N MET A 122 -2.10 -17.25 -9.62
CA MET A 122 -1.08 -16.22 -9.87
C MET A 122 -0.62 -16.24 -11.35
N GLN A 123 -0.53 -17.43 -11.93
CA GLN A 123 -0.02 -17.66 -13.28
C GLN A 123 -0.79 -18.80 -13.97
N ASN A 124 -0.84 -18.80 -15.31
CA ASN A 124 -1.49 -19.86 -16.10
C ASN A 124 -0.66 -21.17 -16.21
N SER A 125 0.47 -21.25 -15.51
CA SER A 125 1.39 -22.39 -15.54
C SER A 125 2.15 -22.49 -14.23
N VAL A 126 2.76 -23.66 -13.97
CA VAL A 126 3.61 -23.91 -12.80
C VAL A 126 4.97 -23.22 -13.01
N SER A 127 4.98 -21.89 -12.90
CA SER A 127 6.17 -21.06 -13.11
C SER A 127 6.06 -19.75 -12.34
N ASN A 128 7.17 -19.30 -11.74
CA ASN A 128 7.32 -17.94 -11.20
C ASN A 128 8.26 -17.05 -12.01
N VAL A 129 8.71 -17.51 -13.19
CA VAL A 129 9.59 -16.76 -14.09
C VAL A 129 8.97 -15.43 -14.48
N GLY A 130 9.71 -14.35 -14.26
CA GLY A 130 9.28 -12.95 -14.48
C GLY A 130 8.45 -12.36 -13.34
N GLY A 131 8.24 -13.11 -12.25
CA GLY A 131 7.62 -12.62 -11.03
C GLY A 131 6.24 -11.98 -11.23
N TRP A 132 5.96 -10.96 -10.42
CA TRP A 132 4.69 -10.23 -10.45
C TRP A 132 4.45 -9.46 -11.75
N GLU A 133 5.49 -8.79 -12.28
CA GLU A 133 5.40 -7.90 -13.44
C GLU A 133 4.73 -8.53 -14.66
N VAL A 134 4.99 -9.83 -14.90
CA VAL A 134 4.44 -10.61 -16.02
C VAL A 134 3.40 -11.65 -15.59
N SER A 135 2.92 -11.58 -14.35
CA SER A 135 1.95 -12.54 -13.83
C SER A 135 0.59 -12.39 -14.52
N ALA A 136 -0.09 -13.52 -14.73
CA ALA A 136 -1.45 -13.50 -15.28
C ALA A 136 -2.44 -12.80 -14.34
N LEU A 137 -2.22 -12.91 -13.02
CA LEU A 137 -3.04 -12.22 -12.02
C LEU A 137 -2.91 -10.69 -12.11
N ARG A 138 -1.71 -10.16 -12.39
CA ARG A 138 -1.53 -8.72 -12.59
C ARG A 138 -2.28 -8.20 -13.80
N GLU A 139 -2.24 -8.94 -14.91
CA GLU A 139 -3.03 -8.62 -16.11
C GLU A 139 -4.52 -8.62 -15.78
N TRP A 140 -5.03 -9.68 -15.15
CA TRP A 140 -6.43 -9.79 -14.72
C TRP A 140 -6.86 -8.66 -13.77
N LEU A 141 -6.02 -8.27 -12.80
CA LEU A 141 -6.32 -7.17 -11.88
C LEU A 141 -6.47 -5.83 -12.60
N SER A 142 -5.72 -5.61 -13.69
CA SER A 142 -5.80 -4.37 -14.48
C SER A 142 -7.07 -4.24 -15.31
N THR A 143 -7.83 -5.33 -15.46
CA THR A 143 -9.05 -5.41 -16.27
C THR A 143 -10.22 -5.93 -15.45
N GLU A 144 -10.39 -7.26 -15.37
CA GLU A 144 -11.54 -7.89 -14.71
C GLU A 144 -11.56 -7.61 -13.21
N GLY A 145 -10.42 -7.66 -12.53
CA GLY A 145 -10.35 -7.41 -11.09
C GLY A 145 -10.75 -5.99 -10.71
N LEU A 146 -10.34 -4.99 -11.50
CA LEU A 146 -10.76 -3.60 -11.31
C LEU A 146 -12.26 -3.42 -11.56
N ALA A 147 -12.81 -4.11 -12.57
CA ALA A 147 -14.23 -4.07 -12.90
C ALA A 147 -15.14 -4.73 -11.85
N LEU A 148 -14.59 -5.46 -10.87
CA LEU A 148 -15.35 -5.97 -9.73
C LEU A 148 -15.64 -4.89 -8.67
N LEU A 149 -14.85 -3.82 -8.62
CA LEU A 149 -15.05 -2.75 -7.65
C LEU A 149 -16.25 -1.87 -8.06
N PRO A 150 -16.99 -1.29 -7.10
CA PRO A 150 -18.01 -0.30 -7.40
C PRO A 150 -17.45 0.84 -8.26
N GLU A 151 -18.21 1.27 -9.27
CA GLU A 151 -17.80 2.31 -10.23
C GLU A 151 -17.19 3.53 -9.53
N GLY A 152 -17.91 4.13 -8.57
CA GLY A 152 -17.44 5.31 -7.85
C GLY A 152 -16.18 5.09 -7.00
N LEU A 153 -15.90 3.86 -6.55
CA LEU A 153 -14.62 3.54 -5.90
C LEU A 153 -13.51 3.44 -6.96
N SER A 154 -13.76 2.69 -8.04
CA SER A 154 -12.78 2.45 -9.10
C SER A 154 -12.29 3.73 -9.77
N GLU A 155 -13.15 4.74 -9.90
CA GLU A 155 -12.82 6.06 -10.46
C GLU A 155 -11.89 6.89 -9.55
N GLY A 156 -11.92 6.64 -8.24
CA GLY A 156 -11.07 7.32 -7.26
C GLY A 156 -9.72 6.65 -7.03
N VAL A 157 -9.52 5.41 -7.51
CA VAL A 157 -8.28 4.67 -7.26
C VAL A 157 -7.11 5.28 -8.03
N VAL A 158 -6.02 5.55 -7.33
CA VAL A 158 -4.77 6.06 -7.91
C VAL A 158 -3.77 4.94 -8.13
N SER A 159 -2.99 5.04 -9.21
CA SER A 159 -1.87 4.13 -9.41
C SER A 159 -0.71 4.48 -8.48
N VAL A 160 -0.12 3.46 -7.86
CA VAL A 160 1.04 3.58 -6.97
C VAL A 160 2.19 2.70 -7.42
N ARG A 161 3.40 3.09 -7.02
CA ARG A 161 4.63 2.36 -7.32
C ARG A 161 4.85 1.26 -6.31
N LYS A 162 4.83 0.00 -6.75
CA LYS A 162 5.08 -1.17 -5.92
C LYS A 162 6.42 -1.79 -6.29
N ARG A 163 7.23 -2.10 -5.28
CA ARG A 163 8.47 -2.87 -5.46
C ARG A 163 8.18 -4.35 -5.18
N THR A 164 8.79 -5.22 -5.98
CA THR A 164 8.75 -6.67 -5.75
C THR A 164 9.81 -7.35 -6.60
N ASN A 165 10.13 -8.59 -6.28
CA ASN A 165 10.92 -9.44 -7.16
C ASN A 165 10.17 -9.73 -8.46
N ASN A 166 10.63 -9.13 -9.56
CA ASN A 166 10.04 -9.26 -10.90
C ASN A 166 10.81 -10.21 -11.82
N VAL A 167 11.62 -11.11 -11.26
CA VAL A 167 12.39 -12.11 -12.02
C VAL A 167 11.96 -13.53 -11.68
N GLY A 168 11.51 -13.78 -10.44
CA GLY A 168 11.21 -15.14 -9.95
C GLY A 168 12.36 -15.64 -9.08
N ALA A 169 12.91 -16.81 -9.36
CA ALA A 169 14.08 -17.30 -8.62
C ALA A 169 15.31 -16.38 -8.79
N THR A 170 15.78 -15.80 -7.69
CA THR A 170 16.94 -14.90 -7.66
C THR A 170 17.50 -14.76 -6.25
N SER A 171 18.81 -14.54 -6.14
CA SER A 171 19.47 -14.08 -4.89
C SER A 171 19.97 -12.65 -5.02
N ASP A 172 19.68 -11.99 -6.14
CA ASP A 172 20.13 -10.65 -6.46
C ASP A 172 19.03 -9.64 -6.12
N VAL A 173 19.30 -8.78 -5.13
CA VAL A 173 18.39 -7.73 -4.69
C VAL A 173 18.05 -6.73 -5.80
N ASP A 174 18.91 -6.59 -6.82
CA ASP A 174 18.64 -5.73 -7.98
C ASP A 174 17.50 -6.26 -8.85
N SER A 175 17.07 -7.51 -8.65
CA SER A 175 15.86 -8.10 -9.26
C SER A 175 14.57 -7.52 -8.68
N VAL A 176 14.65 -6.79 -7.56
CA VAL A 176 13.52 -6.09 -6.96
C VAL A 176 13.34 -4.75 -7.66
N THR A 177 12.45 -4.72 -8.64
CA THR A 177 12.14 -3.55 -9.47
C THR A 177 10.73 -3.02 -9.18
N SER A 178 10.42 -1.84 -9.72
CA SER A 178 9.12 -1.21 -9.53
C SER A 178 8.14 -1.52 -10.65
N THR A 179 6.89 -1.82 -10.28
CA THR A 179 5.72 -1.76 -11.16
C THR A 179 4.82 -0.59 -10.73
N ASP A 180 4.04 -0.07 -11.67
CA ASP A 180 2.98 0.90 -11.39
C ASP A 180 1.65 0.14 -11.46
N ASP A 181 0.94 0.07 -10.34
CA ASP A 181 -0.24 -0.78 -10.17
C ASP A 181 -1.41 0.02 -9.58
N VAL A 182 -2.63 -0.28 -10.04
CA VAL A 182 -3.88 0.27 -9.48
C VAL A 182 -4.42 -0.64 -8.38
N LEU A 183 -4.38 -1.96 -8.63
CA LEU A 183 -4.64 -3.01 -7.65
C LEU A 183 -3.42 -3.94 -7.60
N TRP A 184 -3.04 -4.39 -6.40
CA TRP A 184 -1.92 -5.30 -6.22
C TRP A 184 -2.11 -6.22 -5.01
N PRO A 185 -1.66 -7.49 -5.05
CA PRO A 185 -1.47 -8.27 -3.84
C PRO A 185 -0.30 -7.72 -3.02
N PHE A 186 -0.37 -7.83 -1.69
CA PHE A 186 0.70 -7.39 -0.80
C PHE A 186 1.99 -8.22 -0.98
N SER A 187 3.15 -7.68 -0.62
CA SER A 187 4.37 -8.48 -0.51
C SER A 187 4.48 -9.14 0.87
N VAL A 188 5.35 -10.13 0.99
CA VAL A 188 5.64 -10.78 2.28
C VAL A 188 6.13 -9.73 3.29
N SER A 189 7.05 -8.85 2.91
CA SER A 189 7.60 -7.82 3.82
C SER A 189 6.59 -6.73 4.19
N GLU A 190 5.66 -6.40 3.31
CA GLU A 190 4.58 -5.45 3.61
C GLU A 190 3.58 -5.97 4.65
N VAL A 191 3.43 -7.29 4.74
CA VAL A 191 2.53 -7.92 5.73
C VAL A 191 3.27 -8.35 6.98
N CYS A 192 4.44 -8.96 6.82
CA CYS A 192 5.19 -9.59 7.89
C CYS A 192 6.30 -8.71 8.49
N GLY A 193 6.63 -7.59 7.86
CA GLY A 193 7.77 -6.77 8.24
C GLY A 193 9.10 -7.44 7.93
N THR A 194 10.00 -7.47 8.90
CA THR A 194 11.32 -8.07 8.71
C THR A 194 11.20 -9.56 8.38
N VAL A 195 11.74 -9.94 7.23
CA VAL A 195 11.76 -11.32 6.73
C VAL A 195 13.09 -11.98 7.08
N ASP A 196 13.03 -13.14 7.73
CA ASP A 196 14.19 -13.96 8.12
C ASP A 196 13.93 -15.46 7.86
N LEU A 197 13.08 -15.78 6.89
CA LEU A 197 12.62 -17.13 6.57
C LEU A 197 13.80 -18.07 6.23
N PHE A 198 14.71 -17.60 5.39
CA PHE A 198 15.83 -18.43 4.93
C PHE A 198 16.92 -18.54 5.98
N ALA A 199 17.23 -17.45 6.70
CA ALA A 199 18.13 -17.49 7.84
C ALA A 199 17.61 -18.42 8.95
N ALA A 200 16.30 -18.40 9.23
CA ALA A 200 15.67 -19.27 10.23
C ALA A 200 15.72 -20.76 9.82
N GLU A 201 15.50 -21.07 8.53
CA GLU A 201 15.47 -22.45 8.03
C GLU A 201 16.88 -23.03 7.81
N TYR A 202 17.77 -22.28 7.17
CA TYR A 202 19.07 -22.77 6.69
C TYR A 202 20.27 -22.28 7.53
N GLY A 203 20.07 -21.27 8.38
CA GLY A 203 21.11 -20.59 9.15
C GLY A 203 21.71 -19.39 8.42
N ASP A 204 22.44 -18.57 9.17
CA ASP A 204 23.13 -17.35 8.72
C ASP A 204 24.61 -17.58 8.35
N GLU A 205 25.14 -18.78 8.59
CA GLU A 205 26.53 -19.13 8.29
C GLU A 205 26.69 -19.77 6.90
N VAL A 206 27.64 -19.26 6.12
CA VAL A 206 28.05 -19.89 4.86
C VAL A 206 28.76 -21.22 5.14
N ARG A 207 28.07 -22.34 4.86
CA ARG A 207 28.61 -23.68 5.13
C ARG A 207 29.43 -24.19 3.94
N SER A 208 30.71 -24.43 4.18
CA SER A 208 31.67 -24.95 3.18
C SER A 208 31.30 -26.33 2.63
N ARG A 209 30.47 -27.13 3.33
CA ARG A 209 30.10 -28.50 2.94
C ARG A 209 28.84 -28.58 2.05
N THR A 210 28.04 -27.51 1.98
CA THR A 210 26.83 -27.41 1.12
C THR A 210 27.08 -26.61 -0.16
N GLY A 211 28.35 -26.24 -0.43
CA GLY A 211 28.72 -25.50 -1.62
C GLY A 211 28.44 -24.00 -1.52
N TYR A 212 28.95 -23.31 -0.49
CA TYR A 212 29.02 -21.84 -0.41
C TYR A 212 27.73 -21.10 -0.86
N ILE A 213 26.57 -21.54 -0.41
CA ILE A 213 25.32 -20.81 -0.63
C ILE A 213 25.09 -19.92 0.58
N ASP A 214 24.97 -18.61 0.34
CA ASP A 214 24.50 -17.64 1.32
C ASP A 214 22.98 -17.53 1.21
N TYR A 215 22.26 -18.14 2.15
CA TYR A 215 20.80 -18.14 2.14
C TYR A 215 20.20 -16.81 2.62
N THR A 216 20.98 -15.97 3.30
CA THR A 216 20.50 -14.67 3.79
C THR A 216 20.24 -13.69 2.63
N ALA A 217 20.88 -13.90 1.48
CA ALA A 217 20.62 -13.12 0.27
C ALA A 217 19.14 -13.21 -0.19
N TYR A 218 18.46 -14.33 0.05
CA TYR A 218 17.04 -14.49 -0.29
C TYR A 218 16.12 -13.70 0.66
N ASP A 219 16.47 -13.63 1.95
CA ASP A 219 15.77 -12.73 2.88
C ASP A 219 15.98 -11.26 2.49
N VAL A 220 17.17 -10.89 2.03
CA VAL A 220 17.45 -9.53 1.52
C VAL A 220 16.56 -9.17 0.33
N VAL A 221 16.34 -10.11 -0.61
CA VAL A 221 15.40 -9.91 -1.73
C VAL A 221 13.99 -9.62 -1.20
N LEU A 222 13.47 -10.43 -0.28
CA LEU A 222 12.10 -10.26 0.25
C LEU A 222 11.93 -8.98 1.08
N ASN A 223 12.94 -8.61 1.87
CA ASN A 223 12.91 -7.36 2.64
C ASN A 223 12.95 -6.10 1.76
N ALA A 224 13.41 -6.20 0.51
CA ALA A 224 13.50 -5.05 -0.39
C ALA A 224 12.17 -4.70 -1.09
N GLU A 225 11.11 -5.49 -0.90
CA GLU A 225 9.83 -5.32 -1.59
C GLU A 225 8.90 -4.26 -0.96
N GLY A 226 9.09 -3.92 0.31
CA GLY A 226 8.32 -2.86 0.97
C GLY A 226 8.45 -2.87 2.51
N ALA A 227 8.02 -1.78 3.14
CA ALA A 227 7.92 -1.70 4.60
C ALA A 227 6.58 -2.28 5.07
N GLN A 228 6.55 -2.80 6.31
CA GLN A 228 5.30 -3.32 6.88
C GLN A 228 4.23 -2.23 6.98
N TYR A 229 3.01 -2.53 6.54
CA TYR A 229 1.89 -1.61 6.75
C TYR A 229 1.54 -1.51 8.25
N PRO A 230 1.19 -0.30 8.74
CA PRO A 230 0.83 -0.06 10.14
C PRO A 230 -0.21 -1.04 10.68
N TYR A 231 -1.23 -1.38 9.89
CA TYR A 231 -2.29 -2.30 10.29
C TYR A 231 -1.79 -3.68 10.74
N PHE A 232 -0.82 -4.25 10.00
CA PHE A 232 -0.23 -5.54 10.33
C PHE A 232 0.75 -5.44 11.49
N ALA A 233 1.54 -4.36 11.53
CA ALA A 233 2.50 -4.09 12.59
C ALA A 233 1.82 -3.95 13.97
N GLU A 234 0.74 -3.17 14.04
CA GLU A 234 -0.06 -2.98 15.26
C GLU A 234 -0.70 -4.28 15.76
N ARG A 235 -0.94 -5.23 14.84
CA ARG A 235 -1.49 -6.54 15.17
C ARG A 235 -0.42 -7.58 15.53
N GLY A 236 0.85 -7.23 15.39
CA GLY A 236 1.98 -8.10 15.70
C GLY A 236 2.17 -9.22 14.69
N VAL A 237 1.74 -9.02 13.44
CA VAL A 237 1.97 -9.98 12.35
C VAL A 237 3.46 -10.02 12.03
N THR A 238 4.00 -11.23 11.89
CA THR A 238 5.38 -11.51 11.50
C THR A 238 5.41 -12.70 10.54
N CYS A 239 6.56 -13.05 9.97
CA CYS A 239 6.69 -14.27 9.16
C CYS A 239 6.37 -15.57 9.94
N HIS A 240 6.40 -15.52 11.28
CA HIS A 240 6.29 -16.69 12.15
C HIS A 240 4.98 -16.76 12.91
N GLY A 241 4.12 -15.73 12.81
CA GLY A 241 2.87 -15.73 13.54
C GLY A 241 2.00 -14.51 13.30
N ASP A 242 0.71 -14.72 13.54
CA ASP A 242 -0.35 -13.73 13.52
C ASP A 242 -1.17 -13.90 14.81
N PRO A 243 -0.76 -13.24 15.90
CA PRO A 243 -1.33 -13.50 17.23
C PRO A 243 -2.79 -13.05 17.36
N GLN A 244 -3.31 -12.26 16.41
CA GLN A 244 -4.68 -11.73 16.44
C GLN A 244 -5.59 -12.33 15.36
N GLY A 245 -5.11 -13.27 14.53
CA GLY A 245 -5.91 -13.87 13.45
C GLY A 245 -6.28 -12.85 12.36
N THR A 246 -5.42 -11.86 12.14
CA THR A 246 -5.53 -10.80 11.13
C THR A 246 -5.61 -11.33 9.70
N LEU A 247 -4.87 -12.41 9.42
CA LEU A 247 -4.67 -12.94 8.07
C LEU A 247 -5.66 -14.07 7.71
N GLU A 248 -6.50 -14.49 8.66
CA GLU A 248 -7.59 -15.45 8.44
C GLU A 248 -8.72 -14.76 7.66
N LEU A 249 -8.72 -14.96 6.34
CA LEU A 249 -9.69 -14.35 5.44
C LEU A 249 -10.57 -15.41 4.76
N ALA A 250 -11.72 -14.96 4.29
CA ALA A 250 -12.70 -15.81 3.63
C ALA A 250 -13.17 -15.18 2.32
N TYR A 251 -13.37 -16.02 1.32
CA TYR A 251 -14.10 -15.67 0.10
C TYR A 251 -15.52 -16.22 0.22
N SER A 252 -16.51 -15.35 0.13
CA SER A 252 -17.93 -15.74 0.22
C SER A 252 -18.27 -16.58 1.46
N GLY A 253 -17.65 -16.23 2.60
CA GLY A 253 -17.85 -16.91 3.89
C GLY A 253 -17.10 -18.24 4.04
N THR A 254 -16.32 -18.65 3.04
CA THR A 254 -15.46 -19.84 3.13
C THR A 254 -14.02 -19.41 3.35
N PRO A 255 -13.34 -19.85 4.43
CA PRO A 255 -11.92 -19.59 4.64
C PRO A 255 -11.09 -19.97 3.41
N CYS A 256 -10.11 -19.15 3.04
CA CYS A 256 -9.19 -19.46 1.96
C CYS A 256 -7.79 -18.91 2.24
N GLY A 257 -6.77 -19.60 1.73
CA GLY A 257 -5.43 -19.00 1.58
C GLY A 257 -5.45 -17.93 0.51
N TRP A 258 -4.49 -17.00 0.53
CA TRP A 258 -4.45 -15.87 -0.39
C TRP A 258 -3.03 -15.49 -0.79
N TRP A 259 -2.90 -14.85 -1.95
CA TRP A 259 -1.63 -14.59 -2.61
C TRP A 259 -0.85 -13.40 -2.04
N TYR A 260 0.47 -13.58 -1.92
CA TYR A 260 1.40 -12.46 -2.01
C TYR A 260 1.86 -12.27 -3.46
N ARG A 261 2.27 -11.06 -3.82
CA ARG A 261 2.96 -10.80 -5.09
C ARG A 261 4.44 -11.25 -5.08
N SER A 262 4.96 -11.64 -3.92
CA SER A 262 6.34 -12.10 -3.73
C SER A 262 6.55 -13.47 -4.35
N ALA A 263 7.39 -13.54 -5.39
CA ALA A 263 7.84 -14.81 -5.94
C ALA A 263 8.81 -15.52 -4.97
N TYR A 264 8.73 -16.85 -4.89
CA TYR A 264 9.70 -17.63 -4.11
C TYR A 264 11.10 -17.52 -4.74
N PRO A 265 12.09 -16.96 -4.04
CA PRO A 265 13.34 -16.54 -4.67
C PRO A 265 14.39 -17.67 -4.75
N LEU A 266 14.24 -18.75 -3.97
CA LEU A 266 15.17 -19.88 -3.99
C LEU A 266 14.80 -20.89 -5.08
N SER A 267 15.82 -21.32 -5.84
CA SER A 267 15.73 -22.39 -6.83
C SER A 267 16.93 -23.33 -6.69
N PHE A 268 16.68 -24.64 -6.73
CA PHE A 268 17.71 -25.69 -6.56
C PHE A 268 18.29 -26.17 -7.89
N GLY A 269 17.76 -25.71 -9.02
CA GLY A 269 18.14 -26.15 -10.36
C GLY A 269 17.53 -25.28 -11.45
N LYS A 270 18.13 -25.28 -12.65
CA LYS A 270 17.53 -24.56 -13.79
C LYS A 270 16.18 -25.18 -14.14
N GLY A 271 15.12 -24.39 -14.02
CA GLY A 271 13.75 -24.81 -14.30
C GLY A 271 12.96 -25.23 -13.06
N ASP A 272 13.49 -25.02 -11.85
CA ASP A 272 12.82 -25.31 -10.57
C ASP A 272 12.00 -24.13 -9.99
N ASP A 273 11.54 -23.25 -10.88
CA ASP A 273 11.02 -21.92 -10.57
C ASP A 273 9.50 -21.97 -10.37
N TYR A 274 9.05 -22.47 -9.22
CA TYR A 274 7.68 -22.99 -9.14
C TYR A 274 6.71 -22.27 -8.25
N PHE A 275 7.11 -21.36 -7.34
CA PHE A 275 6.19 -20.92 -6.28
C PHE A 275 6.11 -19.41 -6.13
N PHE A 276 4.94 -18.96 -5.68
CA PHE A 276 4.76 -17.66 -5.03
C PHE A 276 4.41 -17.90 -3.57
N TYR A 277 4.71 -16.91 -2.74
CA TYR A 277 4.28 -16.96 -1.35
C TYR A 277 2.76 -16.78 -1.23
N GLN A 278 2.18 -17.42 -0.22
CA GLN A 278 0.78 -17.27 0.17
C GLN A 278 0.66 -17.18 1.69
N VAL A 279 -0.46 -16.63 2.15
CA VAL A 279 -0.99 -16.91 3.48
C VAL A 279 -1.81 -18.19 3.43
N MET A 280 -1.67 -19.05 4.43
CA MET A 280 -2.50 -20.26 4.55
C MET A 280 -3.94 -19.91 4.93
N GLU A 281 -4.88 -20.82 4.63
CA GLU A 281 -6.27 -20.71 5.08
C GLU A 281 -6.42 -20.50 6.60
N SER A 282 -5.49 -21.05 7.39
CA SER A 282 -5.46 -20.86 8.85
C SER A 282 -4.90 -19.52 9.31
N GLY A 283 -4.62 -18.58 8.40
CA GLY A 283 -3.93 -17.33 8.71
C GLY A 283 -2.43 -17.49 9.00
N TYR A 284 -1.84 -18.67 8.77
CA TYR A 284 -0.39 -18.82 8.92
C TYR A 284 0.32 -17.92 7.88
N PRO A 285 1.21 -17.00 8.31
CA PRO A 285 1.59 -15.86 7.47
C PRO A 285 2.31 -16.22 6.18
N VAL A 286 3.05 -17.33 6.14
CA VAL A 286 3.89 -17.65 4.98
C VAL A 286 3.84 -19.14 4.64
N THR A 287 3.37 -19.47 3.45
CA THR A 287 3.50 -20.78 2.80
C THR A 287 3.85 -20.59 1.32
N LEU A 288 4.10 -21.70 0.61
CA LEU A 288 4.30 -21.72 -0.83
C LEU A 288 3.04 -22.23 -1.53
N GLY A 289 2.58 -21.48 -2.54
CA GLY A 289 1.47 -21.84 -3.41
C GLY A 289 1.92 -22.17 -4.82
N SER A 290 1.34 -23.22 -5.41
CA SER A 290 1.53 -23.51 -6.84
C SER A 290 0.83 -22.43 -7.67
N PRO A 291 1.54 -21.69 -8.55
CA PRO A 291 1.05 -20.48 -9.20
C PRO A 291 -0.18 -20.69 -10.09
N ASP A 292 -0.37 -21.92 -10.59
CA ASP A 292 -1.49 -22.35 -11.42
C ASP A 292 -2.73 -22.79 -10.65
N GLN A 293 -2.65 -22.83 -9.31
CA GLN A 293 -3.78 -23.18 -8.46
C GLN A 293 -4.47 -21.90 -7.98
N ALA A 294 -5.80 -21.89 -7.95
CA ALA A 294 -6.54 -20.72 -7.49
C ALA A 294 -6.37 -20.51 -5.97
N ALA A 295 -6.22 -19.25 -5.55
CA ALA A 295 -6.30 -18.83 -4.16
C ALA A 295 -6.93 -17.44 -4.05
N GLY A 296 -7.22 -17.01 -2.82
CA GLY A 296 -7.80 -15.71 -2.54
C GLY A 296 -6.99 -14.56 -3.12
N VAL A 297 -7.68 -13.66 -3.82
CA VAL A 297 -7.10 -12.44 -4.37
C VAL A 297 -7.39 -11.28 -3.41
N VAL A 298 -6.51 -11.12 -2.42
CA VAL A 298 -6.49 -9.96 -1.52
C VAL A 298 -5.76 -8.83 -2.23
N VAL A 299 -6.36 -7.65 -2.29
CA VAL A 299 -5.79 -6.52 -3.03
C VAL A 299 -5.61 -5.29 -2.15
N GLY A 300 -4.47 -4.65 -2.31
CA GLY A 300 -4.24 -3.26 -1.95
C GLY A 300 -4.78 -2.34 -3.04
N LEU A 301 -5.29 -1.19 -2.63
CA LEU A 301 -5.65 -0.06 -3.50
C LEU A 301 -5.45 1.25 -2.75
N CYS A 302 -5.15 2.32 -3.48
CA CYS A 302 -4.94 3.65 -2.89
C CYS A 302 -5.96 4.66 -3.39
N LEU A 303 -6.35 5.56 -2.49
CA LEU A 303 -7.08 6.80 -2.79
C LEU A 303 -6.16 8.00 -2.49
#